data_AF-A0A1Q9MZM8-F1
#
_entry.id   AF-A0A1Q9MZM8-F1
#
_cell.length_a   1.000
_cell.length_b   1.000
_cell.length_c   1.000
_cell.angle_alpha   90.00
_cell.angle_beta   90.00
_cell.angle_gamma   90.00
#
_symmetry.space_group_name_H-M   'P 1'
#
loop_
_entity.id
_entity.type
_entity.pdbx_description
1 polymer ?
#
loop_
_entity_poly.entity_id
_entity_poly.type
_entity_poly.pdbx_seq_one_letter_code
_entity_poly.pdbx_strand_id
1 'polypeptide(L)'
;MIPGNTYTWIDAVTGGTQLSLGDDGYSAQSLPFSFTYYDASYTTIYVSANGWLSFANTAPSAYSNQPYPILSSTYAYAMAPFWDDLYPGNSGNQVYVKSGANYWVMAWINVLTYSGSMVGTFEVVLYETGEIVFNYDYLDYTGGGYTCGLNLGLDINYYNSYTGLSAATEDFSILFSSPIAPPLNP
;
A
#
# COMPACT_ATOMS: atom_id res chain seq x y z
N MET A 1 -6.18 5.96 -12.59
CA MET A 1 -4.92 5.21 -12.45
C MET A 1 -4.08 5.40 -13.71
N ILE A 2 -2.79 5.69 -13.58
CA ILE A 2 -1.83 5.90 -14.67
C ILE A 2 -0.59 5.06 -14.36
N PRO A 3 -0.47 3.84 -14.90
CA PRO A 3 0.74 3.04 -14.82
C PRO A 3 1.84 3.62 -15.72
N GLY A 4 3.11 3.49 -15.33
CA GLY A 4 4.24 4.08 -16.05
C GLY A 4 4.34 5.60 -15.88
N ASN A 5 3.85 6.12 -14.75
CA ASN A 5 4.09 7.51 -14.37
C ASN A 5 5.59 7.75 -14.13
N THR A 6 6.04 9.01 -14.11
CA THR A 6 7.42 9.34 -13.75
C THR A 6 7.79 8.71 -12.41
N TYR A 7 8.85 7.90 -12.42
CA TYR A 7 9.40 7.27 -11.23
C TYR A 7 10.17 8.25 -10.37
N THR A 8 9.83 8.29 -9.09
CA THR A 8 10.48 9.07 -8.04
C THR A 8 10.41 8.30 -6.75
N TRP A 9 11.55 8.04 -6.12
CA TRP A 9 11.65 7.31 -4.86
C TRP A 9 11.79 8.26 -3.68
N ILE A 10 11.03 8.03 -2.59
CA ILE A 10 11.24 8.73 -1.32
C ILE A 10 12.00 7.83 -0.36
N ASP A 11 13.26 8.18 -0.08
CA ASP A 11 14.03 7.46 0.93
C ASP A 11 13.41 7.61 2.34
N ALA A 12 12.65 6.60 2.75
CA ALA A 12 12.05 6.45 4.07
C ALA A 12 13.02 5.86 5.10
N VAL A 13 14.13 5.25 4.68
CA VAL A 13 15.15 4.70 5.59
C VAL A 13 15.89 5.84 6.24
N THR A 14 16.35 6.81 5.45
CA THR A 14 17.04 7.99 5.97
C THR A 14 16.05 8.97 6.60
N GLY A 15 16.05 9.04 7.94
CA GLY A 15 15.24 9.99 8.70
C GLY A 15 13.76 9.61 8.83
N GLY A 16 13.36 8.41 8.42
CA GLY A 16 12.08 7.83 8.79
C GLY A 16 12.17 6.94 10.02
N THR A 17 11.07 6.24 10.29
CA THR A 17 10.90 5.34 11.43
C THR A 17 10.74 3.92 10.91
N GLN A 18 11.57 2.99 11.41
CA GLN A 18 11.37 1.57 11.14
C GLN A 18 10.15 1.07 11.93
N LEU A 19 9.26 0.35 11.26
CA LEU A 19 8.17 -0.37 11.90
C LEU A 19 8.61 -1.80 12.18
N SER A 20 8.52 -2.21 13.45
CA SER A 20 8.75 -3.59 13.86
C SER A 20 7.52 -4.45 13.58
N LEU A 21 7.31 -4.81 12.31
CA LEU A 21 6.24 -5.70 11.89
C LEU A 21 6.78 -7.13 11.71
N GLY A 22 6.20 -8.07 12.44
CA GLY A 22 6.46 -9.51 12.23
C GLY A 22 5.53 -10.09 11.18
N ASP A 23 5.37 -11.41 11.24
CA ASP A 23 4.37 -12.13 10.45
C ASP A 23 2.96 -11.62 10.78
N ASP A 24 2.16 -11.34 9.75
CA ASP A 24 0.81 -10.75 9.86
C ASP A 24 0.73 -9.46 10.71
N GLY A 25 1.88 -8.81 10.93
CA GLY A 25 1.99 -7.63 11.77
C GLY A 25 1.27 -6.43 11.16
N TYR A 26 0.72 -5.58 12.01
CA TYR A 26 0.11 -4.32 11.58
C TYR A 26 0.42 -3.19 12.55
N SER A 27 0.24 -1.96 12.08
CA SER A 27 0.44 -0.77 12.90
C SER A 27 -0.49 0.37 12.50
N ALA A 28 -0.89 1.21 13.46
CA ALA A 28 -1.60 2.44 13.18
C ALA A 28 -0.60 3.58 12.99
N GLN A 29 -0.79 4.39 11.95
CA GLN A 29 0.10 5.48 11.57
C GLN A 29 -0.69 6.78 11.46
N SER A 30 -0.26 7.81 12.18
CA SER A 30 -0.82 9.15 12.05
C SER A 30 -0.33 9.82 10.77
N LEU A 31 -1.24 10.46 10.05
CA LEU A 31 -0.91 11.25 8.87
C LEU A 31 -0.59 12.70 9.27
N PRO A 32 0.36 13.36 8.60
CA PRO A 32 0.73 14.75 8.88
C PRO A 32 -0.30 15.77 8.37
N PHE A 33 -1.30 15.31 7.63
CA PHE A 33 -2.41 16.09 7.09
C PHE A 33 -3.71 15.26 7.09
N SER A 34 -4.84 15.92 6.90
CA SER A 34 -6.12 15.25 6.65
C SER A 34 -6.13 14.74 5.20
N PHE A 35 -6.13 13.43 5.01
CA PHE A 35 -6.13 12.80 3.69
C PHE A 35 -7.54 12.40 3.28
N THR A 36 -8.02 12.92 2.15
CA THR A 36 -9.31 12.52 1.57
C THR A 36 -9.11 11.25 0.74
N TYR A 37 -9.89 10.22 1.04
CA TYR A 37 -9.89 8.95 0.31
C TYR A 37 -11.33 8.51 0.06
N TYR A 38 -11.73 8.46 -1.21
CA TYR A 38 -13.11 8.27 -1.64
C TYR A 38 -14.05 9.36 -1.11
N ASP A 39 -14.96 9.02 -0.20
CA ASP A 39 -16.01 9.88 0.33
C ASP A 39 -15.74 10.36 1.77
N ALA A 40 -14.56 10.04 2.32
CA ALA A 40 -14.19 10.36 3.69
C ALA A 40 -12.80 10.99 3.81
N SER A 41 -12.54 11.62 4.95
CA SER A 41 -11.23 12.19 5.29
C SER A 41 -10.66 11.55 6.55
N TYR A 42 -9.37 11.27 6.53
CA TYR A 42 -8.68 10.49 7.55
C TYR A 42 -7.41 11.18 8.03
N THR A 43 -7.12 11.04 9.32
CA THR A 43 -5.85 11.46 9.94
C THR A 43 -5.03 10.28 10.43
N THR A 44 -5.53 9.06 10.24
CA THR A 44 -4.87 7.80 10.62
C THR A 44 -5.06 6.78 9.51
N ILE A 45 -4.01 6.04 9.19
CA ILE A 45 -4.03 4.87 8.31
C ILE A 45 -3.52 3.65 9.08
N TYR A 46 -4.09 2.48 8.82
CA TYR A 46 -3.63 1.21 9.38
C TYR A 46 -2.88 0.44 8.31
N VAL A 47 -1.69 -0.05 8.66
CA VAL A 47 -0.73 -0.60 7.71
C VAL A 47 -0.43 -2.05 8.02
N SER A 48 -0.21 -2.86 6.99
CA SER A 48 0.09 -4.28 7.10
C SER A 48 1.52 -4.60 6.74
N ALA A 49 2.09 -5.61 7.39
CA ALA A 49 3.30 -6.31 6.94
C ALA A 49 3.11 -6.84 5.51
N ASN A 50 1.90 -7.30 5.20
CA ASN A 50 1.49 -8.00 3.98
C ASN A 50 1.25 -7.06 2.78
N GLY A 51 1.82 -5.86 2.76
CA GLY A 51 1.83 -5.00 1.58
C GLY A 51 0.46 -4.40 1.20
N TRP A 52 -0.42 -4.23 2.20
CA TRP A 52 -1.68 -3.50 2.06
C TRP A 52 -1.98 -2.61 3.28
N LEU A 53 -2.91 -1.68 3.10
CA LEU A 53 -3.30 -0.69 4.08
C LEU A 53 -4.82 -0.50 4.06
N SER A 54 -5.38 0.01 5.14
CA SER A 54 -6.79 0.41 5.21
C SER A 54 -6.99 1.64 6.09
N PHE A 55 -7.95 2.47 5.74
CA PHE A 55 -8.42 3.56 6.60
C PHE A 55 -9.53 3.15 7.57
N ALA A 56 -10.11 1.96 7.41
CA ALA A 56 -11.24 1.49 8.21
C ALA A 56 -10.91 0.24 9.05
N ASN A 57 -10.12 -0.68 8.51
CA ASN A 57 -9.72 -1.88 9.24
C ASN A 57 -8.57 -1.55 10.20
N THR A 58 -8.82 -1.63 11.49
CA THR A 58 -7.84 -1.29 12.54
C THR A 58 -6.79 -2.40 12.79
N ALA A 59 -6.98 -3.57 12.20
CA ALA A 59 -6.09 -4.72 12.27
C ALA A 59 -5.96 -5.41 10.89
N PRO A 60 -5.32 -4.76 9.90
CA PRO A 60 -5.17 -5.29 8.55
C PRO A 60 -4.13 -6.44 8.49
N SER A 61 -4.43 -7.59 9.09
CA SER A 61 -3.52 -8.73 9.21
C SER A 61 -3.67 -9.80 8.12
N ALA A 62 -4.58 -9.62 7.15
CA ALA A 62 -4.82 -10.64 6.14
C ALA A 62 -3.59 -10.84 5.24
N TYR A 63 -3.08 -12.07 5.15
CA TYR A 63 -1.98 -12.46 4.25
C TYR A 63 -2.50 -12.97 2.90
N SER A 64 -3.66 -13.64 2.88
CA SER A 64 -4.22 -14.19 1.65
C SER A 64 -4.86 -13.09 0.80
N ASN A 65 -4.15 -12.68 -0.25
CA ASN A 65 -4.60 -11.67 -1.17
C ASN A 65 -5.83 -12.11 -1.97
N GLN A 66 -6.64 -11.13 -2.35
CA GLN A 66 -7.89 -11.31 -3.10
C GLN A 66 -8.00 -10.21 -4.17
N PRO A 67 -8.53 -10.51 -5.36
CA PRO A 67 -8.61 -9.51 -6.43
C PRO A 67 -9.55 -8.36 -6.06
N TYR A 68 -9.15 -7.12 -6.35
CA TYR A 68 -10.07 -5.98 -6.27
C TYR A 68 -10.97 -5.92 -7.52
N PRO A 69 -12.28 -5.62 -7.37
CA PRO A 69 -12.93 -5.14 -6.15
C PRO A 69 -13.32 -6.27 -5.19
N ILE A 70 -13.30 -5.96 -3.89
CA ILE A 70 -13.83 -6.86 -2.85
C ILE A 70 -14.86 -6.11 -2.04
N LEU A 71 -16.11 -6.58 -2.07
CA LEU A 71 -17.20 -6.02 -1.29
C LEU A 71 -17.21 -6.61 0.12
N SER A 72 -16.50 -5.99 1.05
CA SER A 72 -16.43 -6.41 2.45
C SER A 72 -15.94 -5.26 3.31
N SER A 73 -16.57 -5.08 4.48
CA SER A 73 -16.12 -4.11 5.49
C SER A 73 -14.70 -4.37 5.99
N THR A 74 -14.20 -5.61 5.89
CA THR A 74 -12.82 -5.97 6.25
C THR A 74 -11.79 -5.31 5.31
N TYR A 75 -12.18 -5.07 4.06
CA TYR A 75 -11.34 -4.47 3.02
C TYR A 75 -11.90 -3.12 2.55
N ALA A 76 -12.71 -2.48 3.40
CA ALA A 76 -13.22 -1.15 3.14
C ALA A 76 -12.08 -0.13 3.20
N TYR A 77 -12.11 0.83 2.28
CA TYR A 77 -11.09 1.87 2.13
C TYR A 77 -9.66 1.29 2.13
N ALA A 78 -9.49 0.17 1.44
CA ALA A 78 -8.21 -0.52 1.35
C ALA A 78 -7.40 -0.05 0.14
N MET A 79 -6.09 -0.16 0.25
CA MET A 79 -5.16 -0.01 -0.86
C MET A 79 -4.07 -1.06 -0.72
N ALA A 80 -3.56 -1.54 -1.85
CA ALA A 80 -2.54 -2.56 -1.90
C ALA A 80 -1.54 -2.17 -2.98
N PRO A 81 -0.32 -1.74 -2.62
CA PRO A 81 0.79 -1.68 -3.57
C PRO A 81 1.17 -3.08 -4.03
N PHE A 82 1.30 -4.01 -3.08
CA PHE A 82 1.60 -5.40 -3.35
C PHE A 82 1.09 -6.26 -2.20
N TRP A 83 -0.19 -6.61 -2.21
CA TRP A 83 -0.72 -7.51 -1.19
C TRP A 83 -0.41 -8.96 -1.54
N ASP A 84 0.37 -9.60 -0.68
CA ASP A 84 0.64 -11.04 -0.64
C ASP A 84 1.03 -11.40 0.82
N ASP A 85 1.33 -12.67 1.07
CA ASP A 85 1.85 -13.16 2.34
C ASP A 85 3.33 -12.77 2.50
N LEU A 86 3.59 -11.60 3.09
CA LEU A 86 4.92 -10.98 3.19
C LEU A 86 5.47 -11.07 4.61
N TYR A 87 6.78 -11.25 4.71
CA TYR A 87 7.47 -11.34 6.00
C TYR A 87 8.63 -10.34 6.12
N PRO A 88 8.35 -9.14 6.66
CA PRO A 88 9.37 -8.13 6.97
C PRO A 88 10.16 -8.40 8.27
N GLY A 89 10.14 -9.63 8.81
CA GLY A 89 10.70 -9.97 10.13
C GLY A 89 12.11 -10.56 10.18
N ASN A 90 12.79 -10.79 9.06
CA ASN A 90 14.16 -11.31 9.01
C ASN A 90 15.21 -10.21 8.83
N SER A 91 16.46 -10.47 9.26
CA SER A 91 17.55 -9.49 9.17
C SER A 91 17.75 -8.97 7.74
N GLY A 92 17.42 -7.69 7.51
CA GLY A 92 17.58 -7.01 6.22
C GLY A 92 16.26 -6.66 5.52
N ASN A 93 15.14 -7.27 5.93
CA ASN A 93 13.81 -6.94 5.42
C ASN A 93 13.18 -5.93 6.38
N GLN A 94 12.71 -4.80 5.88
CA GLN A 94 12.29 -3.73 6.77
C GLN A 94 11.13 -2.96 6.18
N VAL A 95 10.24 -2.52 7.07
CA VAL A 95 9.18 -1.57 6.73
C VAL A 95 9.53 -0.24 7.37
N TYR A 96 9.51 0.82 6.58
CA TYR A 96 9.77 2.18 7.04
C TYR A 96 8.59 3.08 6.73
N VAL A 97 8.37 4.06 7.60
CA VAL A 97 7.46 5.18 7.36
C VAL A 97 8.20 6.50 7.50
N LYS A 98 7.80 7.48 6.70
CA LYS A 98 8.32 8.84 6.80
C LYS A 98 7.25 9.85 6.42
N SER A 99 7.36 11.04 6.97
CA SER A 99 6.47 12.15 6.65
C SER A 99 7.29 13.37 6.26
N GLY A 100 6.85 14.06 5.21
CA GLY A 100 7.28 15.41 4.86
C GLY A 100 6.19 16.42 5.18
N ALA A 101 6.36 17.65 4.68
CA ALA A 101 5.35 18.69 4.85
C ALA A 101 4.03 18.37 4.11
N ASN A 102 4.12 17.70 2.96
CA ASN A 102 3.01 17.47 2.03
C ASN A 102 2.89 15.99 1.58
N TYR A 103 3.63 15.08 2.21
CA TYR A 103 3.55 13.65 1.94
C TYR A 103 3.68 12.79 3.19
N TRP A 104 3.12 11.60 3.11
CA TRP A 104 3.43 10.46 3.97
C TRP A 104 3.82 9.28 3.06
N VAL A 105 4.86 8.54 3.43
CA VAL A 105 5.34 7.38 2.67
C VAL A 105 5.50 6.18 3.60
N MET A 106 5.20 5.01 3.06
CA MET A 106 5.58 3.72 3.64
C MET A 106 6.29 2.87 2.60
N ALA A 107 7.46 2.37 2.95
CA ALA A 107 8.30 1.56 2.09
C ALA A 107 8.54 0.18 2.70
N TRP A 108 8.38 -0.86 1.88
CA TRP A 108 8.84 -2.22 2.14
C TRP A 108 10.19 -2.37 1.43
N ILE A 109 11.24 -2.66 2.19
CA ILE A 109 12.62 -2.76 1.72
C ILE A 109 13.05 -4.22 1.73
N ASN A 110 13.45 -4.73 0.56
CA ASN A 110 13.93 -6.10 0.33
C ASN A 110 13.02 -7.16 0.97
N VAL A 111 11.70 -6.98 0.89
CA VAL A 111 10.76 -7.86 1.60
C VAL A 111 10.69 -9.22 0.91
N LEU A 112 10.57 -10.27 1.73
CA LEU A 112 10.36 -11.64 1.26
C LEU A 112 8.87 -12.01 1.39
N THR A 113 8.44 -13.02 0.64
CA THR A 113 7.25 -13.77 1.03
C THR A 113 7.52 -14.51 2.35
N TYR A 114 6.47 -14.90 3.08
CA TYR A 114 6.60 -15.76 4.25
C TYR A 114 7.31 -17.09 3.93
N SER A 115 7.12 -17.60 2.72
CA SER A 115 7.80 -18.80 2.20
C SER A 115 9.27 -18.59 1.79
N GLY A 116 9.77 -17.35 1.80
CA GLY A 116 11.19 -17.01 1.62
C GLY A 116 11.62 -16.55 0.23
N SER A 117 10.69 -16.28 -0.69
CA SER A 117 11.01 -15.71 -2.01
C SER A 117 11.24 -14.21 -1.92
N MET A 118 12.29 -13.67 -2.55
CA MET A 118 12.55 -12.24 -2.61
C MET A 118 11.50 -11.53 -3.47
N VAL A 119 10.65 -10.71 -2.85
CA VAL A 119 9.62 -9.93 -3.56
C VAL A 119 10.23 -8.67 -4.12
N GLY A 120 10.90 -7.87 -3.29
CA GLY A 120 11.63 -6.67 -3.74
C GLY A 120 11.45 -5.46 -2.83
N THR A 121 11.59 -4.27 -3.41
CA THR A 121 11.52 -3.00 -2.72
C THR A 121 10.49 -2.08 -3.39
N PHE A 122 9.50 -1.66 -2.62
CA PHE A 122 8.38 -0.85 -3.12
C PHE A 122 7.82 0.05 -2.02
N GLU A 123 7.10 1.10 -2.40
CA GLU A 123 6.49 2.05 -1.48
C GLU A 123 5.11 2.52 -1.94
N VAL A 124 4.33 3.01 -0.97
CA VAL A 124 3.17 3.85 -1.20
C VAL A 124 3.44 5.25 -0.68
N VAL A 125 3.13 6.26 -1.49
CA VAL A 125 3.17 7.66 -1.12
C VAL A 125 1.76 8.22 -1.17
N LEU A 126 1.35 8.86 -0.08
CA LEU A 126 0.14 9.67 0.00
C LEU A 126 0.56 11.14 0.00
N TYR A 127 0.01 11.92 -0.92
CA TYR A 127 0.22 13.37 -0.94
C TYR A 127 -0.99 14.09 -0.34
N GLU A 128 -0.76 15.25 0.28
CA GLU A 128 -1.84 16.11 0.83
C GLU A 128 -2.89 16.49 -0.23
N THR A 129 -2.49 16.50 -1.51
CA THR A 129 -3.37 16.74 -2.67
C THR A 129 -4.42 15.65 -2.89
N GLY A 130 -4.32 14.51 -2.21
CA GLY A 130 -5.13 13.31 -2.44
C GLY A 130 -4.52 12.35 -3.47
N GLU A 131 -3.39 12.70 -4.10
CA GLU A 131 -2.69 11.79 -4.99
C GLU A 131 -2.06 10.63 -4.21
N ILE A 132 -2.16 9.43 -4.80
CA ILE A 132 -1.52 8.22 -4.29
C ILE A 132 -0.57 7.71 -5.35
N VAL A 133 0.65 7.36 -4.95
CA VAL A 133 1.65 6.79 -5.86
C VAL A 133 2.13 5.47 -5.28
N PHE A 134 2.11 4.42 -6.09
CA PHE A 134 2.86 3.20 -5.81
C PHE A 134 4.15 3.25 -6.62
N ASN A 135 5.30 3.19 -5.95
CA ASN A 135 6.60 3.12 -6.60
C ASN A 135 7.24 1.75 -6.34
N TYR A 136 7.91 1.22 -7.35
CA TYR A 136 8.61 -0.05 -7.29
C TYR A 136 10.04 0.24 -7.73
N ASP A 137 10.98 0.21 -6.78
CA ASP A 137 12.40 0.27 -7.10
C ASP A 137 12.77 -0.97 -7.89
N TYR A 138 12.39 -2.14 -7.37
CA TYR A 138 12.41 -3.39 -8.12
C TYR A 138 11.44 -4.43 -7.53
N LEU A 139 11.03 -5.39 -8.36
CA LEU A 139 10.38 -6.63 -7.96
C LEU A 139 11.09 -7.84 -8.59
N ASP A 140 11.42 -8.84 -7.76
CA ASP A 140 12.10 -10.09 -8.15
C ASP A 140 11.15 -11.30 -8.17
N TYR A 141 10.01 -11.22 -7.46
CA TYR A 141 9.05 -12.33 -7.37
C TYR A 141 7.61 -11.85 -7.33
N THR A 142 6.82 -12.38 -8.26
CA THR A 142 5.36 -12.20 -8.31
C THR A 142 4.62 -13.54 -8.47
N GLY A 143 5.33 -14.67 -8.29
CA GLY A 143 4.83 -16.01 -8.59
C GLY A 143 3.75 -16.54 -7.63
N GLY A 144 3.63 -15.95 -6.44
CA GLY A 144 2.58 -16.24 -5.46
C GLY A 144 1.21 -15.65 -5.83
N GLY A 145 1.18 -14.76 -6.84
CA GLY A 145 0.07 -13.84 -7.04
C GLY A 145 0.26 -12.58 -6.20
N TYR A 146 -0.57 -11.57 -6.47
CA TYR A 146 -0.61 -10.35 -5.67
C TYR A 146 -1.93 -9.62 -5.93
N THR A 147 -2.29 -8.70 -5.03
CA THR A 147 -3.28 -7.66 -5.31
C THR A 147 -2.58 -6.31 -5.37
N CYS A 148 -2.80 -5.56 -6.46
CA CYS A 148 -2.32 -4.20 -6.61
C CYS A 148 -3.49 -3.29 -7.00
N GLY A 149 -3.78 -2.26 -6.21
CA GLY A 149 -4.82 -1.28 -6.52
C GLY A 149 -5.47 -0.64 -5.31
N LEU A 150 -6.64 -0.04 -5.54
CA LEU A 150 -7.44 0.70 -4.57
C LEU A 150 -8.82 0.05 -4.48
N ASN A 151 -9.39 -0.06 -3.28
CA ASN A 151 -10.72 -0.64 -3.07
C ASN A 151 -11.51 0.20 -2.07
N LEU A 152 -12.67 0.73 -2.49
CA LEU A 152 -13.62 1.31 -1.55
C LEU A 152 -14.18 0.24 -0.62
N GLY A 153 -14.44 -0.96 -1.15
CA GLY A 153 -14.92 -2.12 -0.41
C GLY A 153 -16.34 -2.04 0.13
N LEU A 154 -17.05 -0.94 -0.16
CA LEU A 154 -18.46 -0.72 0.17
C LEU A 154 -19.34 -0.63 -1.09
N ASP A 155 -18.72 -0.36 -2.24
CA ASP A 155 -19.35 -0.40 -3.56
C ASP A 155 -18.32 -0.89 -4.58
N ILE A 156 -18.68 -1.93 -5.33
CA ILE A 156 -17.83 -2.58 -6.33
C ILE A 156 -17.53 -1.70 -7.55
N ASN A 157 -18.20 -0.55 -7.69
CA ASN A 157 -17.96 0.39 -8.77
C ASN A 157 -16.75 1.30 -8.51
N TYR A 158 -16.28 1.39 -7.26
CA TYR A 158 -15.20 2.29 -6.86
C TYR A 158 -13.95 1.51 -6.45
N TYR A 159 -13.20 1.07 -7.45
CA TYR A 159 -11.93 0.37 -7.26
C TYR A 159 -10.98 0.64 -8.43
N ASN A 160 -9.72 0.29 -8.25
CA ASN A 160 -8.74 0.10 -9.30
C ASN A 160 -8.05 -1.24 -9.06
N SER A 161 -7.65 -1.93 -10.13
CA SER A 161 -6.84 -3.15 -10.05
C SER A 161 -5.80 -3.11 -11.16
N TYR A 162 -4.57 -3.45 -10.82
CA TYR A 162 -3.45 -3.52 -11.76
C TYR A 162 -2.80 -4.89 -11.65
N THR A 163 -2.67 -5.58 -12.78
CA THR A 163 -2.13 -6.95 -12.87
C THR A 163 -0.89 -7.03 -13.76
N GLY A 164 -0.26 -5.89 -14.04
CA GLY A 164 0.91 -5.79 -14.91
C GLY A 164 2.27 -5.86 -14.20
N LEU A 165 2.31 -5.97 -12.86
CA LEU A 165 3.57 -6.19 -12.15
C LEU A 165 4.12 -7.58 -12.47
N SER A 166 5.45 -7.67 -12.54
CA SER A 166 6.18 -8.90 -12.82
C SER A 166 7.54 -8.86 -12.11
N ALA A 167 8.27 -9.97 -12.14
CA ALA A 167 9.67 -10.06 -11.70
C ALA A 167 10.68 -9.25 -12.56
N ALA A 168 10.18 -8.40 -13.47
CA ALA A 168 10.98 -7.47 -14.25
C ALA A 168 10.50 -6.01 -14.05
N THR A 169 9.63 -5.78 -13.06
CA THR A 169 9.22 -4.42 -12.69
C THR A 169 10.39 -3.75 -11.96
N GLU A 170 10.89 -2.66 -12.51
CA GLU A 170 12.01 -1.87 -11.98
C GLU A 170 11.78 -0.40 -12.37
N ASP A 171 12.17 0.54 -11.49
CA ASP A 171 11.98 1.98 -11.67
C ASP A 171 10.58 2.35 -12.20
N PHE A 172 9.55 1.77 -11.58
CA PHE A 172 8.17 1.83 -12.08
C PHE A 172 7.24 2.52 -11.10
N SER A 173 6.29 3.30 -11.62
CA SER A 173 5.30 3.99 -10.79
C SER A 173 3.88 3.90 -11.35
N ILE A 174 2.93 3.80 -10.43
CA ILE A 174 1.50 3.90 -10.72
C ILE A 174 0.95 5.10 -9.96
N LEU A 175 0.43 6.09 -10.69
CA LEU A 175 -0.26 7.24 -10.10
C LEU A 175 -1.77 6.99 -10.04
N PHE A 176 -2.38 7.27 -8.89
CA PHE A 176 -3.81 7.37 -8.71
C PHE A 176 -4.13 8.81 -8.33
N SER A 177 -4.79 9.52 -9.25
CA SER A 177 -5.40 10.81 -8.94
C SER A 177 -6.45 10.62 -7.84
N SER A 178 -6.65 11.66 -7.02
CA SER A 178 -7.56 11.66 -5.87
C SER A 178 -8.83 10.84 -6.15
N PRO A 179 -8.97 9.65 -5.52
CA PRO A 179 -10.12 8.79 -5.78
C PRO A 179 -11.31 9.42 -5.08
N ILE A 180 -12.34 9.78 -5.85
CA ILE A 180 -13.57 10.37 -5.34
C ILE A 180 -14.70 9.37 -5.54
N ALA A 181 -15.40 9.03 -4.47
CA ALA A 181 -16.71 8.41 -4.52
C ALA A 181 -17.77 9.44 -4.09
N PRO A 182 -19.01 9.38 -4.60
CA PRO A 182 -20.11 10.11 -3.99
C PRO A 182 -20.31 9.63 -2.55
N PRO A 183 -20.82 10.48 -1.65
CA PRO A 183 -21.17 10.06 -0.30
C PRO A 183 -22.06 8.83 -0.34
N LEU A 184 -21.73 7.80 0.44
CA LEU A 184 -22.63 6.66 0.61
C LEU A 184 -23.95 7.17 1.22
N ASN A 185 -25.05 7.04 0.48
CA ASN A 185 -26.37 7.47 0.96
C ASN A 185 -26.73 6.68 2.24
N PRO A 186 -27.30 7.34 3.26
CA PRO A 186 -27.67 6.72 4.54
C PRO A 186 -28.78 5.67 4.40
#